data_AF-A0A414KAU8-F1
#
_entry.id   AF-A0A414KAU8-F1
#
_cell.length_a   1.000
_cell.length_b   1.000
_cell.length_c   1.000
_cell.angle_alpha   90.00
_cell.angle_beta   90.00
_cell.angle_gamma   90.00
#
_symmetry.space_group_name_H-M   'P 1'
#
loop_
_entity.id
_entity.type
_entity.pdbx_description
1 polymer ?
#
loop_
_entity_poly.entity_id
_entity_poly.type
_entity_poly.pdbx_seq_one_letter_code
_entity_poly.pdbx_strand_id
1 'polypeptide(L)'
;MLVPYWEWQRQQDNIYRILTKYDNSKNSAIYFGLPLIERSLETCDCIITASAIEISPKGIDLDKISSLEEASRRIYMSATLADDSVFVSALGLNTEDMKNIITPENANDIGDRLIIFPKYVNSDISEIEIKEKIEEIAEKYNVVILVPSFSRAKFWDERGIRTATKDNIDKIVAALKSGKHVGKIIFVNRYDGIDLPGDACRMLVIDGLPPLNSIKDRYIQSVAPQSTVLLREQVQRIEQGMGRGIRSNDDECCIVLMGDELTDVLSRNRGIDYFSVATRCQYDLSKQLWDLLVSETGSKPTIDQIFELANYSLEKNAEWVATCKENLAAVKYSNEAKVDEKIVAQRKAFENAINMQWSDAANTIKSVKDKEKDKKTKGYLYQIQAEYTNKIDPALSQEVLKAGKKLNAAILSPIAGIQYQRTINTIPQAQAISTNLDAEKLGLNELLVYVDGILANLCMGSEYEKFEEALSQIGTILGFVCSRPDKETGGYGPDNLWAIDTGKYLVIECKTEATTQTIKKDYCNQLSGSVNWFKENYVYPNECVPIMIHPSKVVDEVASPDENMRVMTEKELTCFRKNLRDFYSTLCQNGNLSDVNKINELLRIYKLRKDDIVNRYTVKFERKD
;
A
#
# COMPACT_ATOMS: atom_id res chain seq x y z
N MET A 1 3.49 -13.15 9.58
CA MET A 1 4.86 -13.46 10.04
C MET A 1 5.60 -14.24 8.97
N LEU A 2 6.73 -13.72 8.46
CA LEU A 2 7.64 -14.48 7.60
C LEU A 2 8.49 -15.43 8.47
N VAL A 3 8.52 -16.71 8.13
CA VAL A 3 9.41 -17.70 8.76
C VAL A 3 10.86 -17.37 8.38
N PRO A 4 11.80 -17.29 9.33
CA PRO A 4 13.18 -16.97 9.00
C PRO A 4 13.80 -17.99 8.04
N TYR A 5 14.50 -17.52 7.01
CA TYR A 5 15.05 -18.36 5.95
C TYR A 5 15.97 -19.47 6.49
N TRP A 6 16.75 -19.20 7.55
CA TRP A 6 17.67 -20.20 8.12
C TRP A 6 16.94 -21.34 8.81
N GLU A 7 15.79 -21.06 9.44
CA GLU A 7 14.96 -22.08 10.05
C GLU A 7 14.24 -22.90 8.98
N TRP A 8 13.71 -22.22 7.96
CA TRP A 8 13.07 -22.85 6.83
C TRP A 8 14.02 -23.83 6.11
N GLN A 9 15.21 -23.36 5.73
CA GLN A 9 16.26 -24.18 5.10
C GLN A 9 16.65 -25.38 5.99
N ARG A 10 16.74 -25.19 7.32
CA ARG A 10 17.05 -26.29 8.25
C ARG A 10 15.94 -27.35 8.32
N GLN A 11 14.69 -26.94 8.21
CA GLN A 11 13.52 -27.83 8.37
C GLN A 11 12.94 -28.32 7.05
N GLN A 12 13.55 -27.99 5.91
CA GLN A 12 12.99 -28.26 4.58
C GLN A 12 12.55 -29.72 4.39
N ASP A 13 13.38 -30.69 4.79
CA ASP A 13 13.06 -32.12 4.65
C ASP A 13 11.83 -32.53 5.47
N ASN A 14 11.69 -31.99 6.68
CA ASN A 14 10.53 -32.24 7.53
C ASN A 14 9.27 -31.64 6.93
N ILE A 15 9.38 -30.41 6.39
CA ILE A 15 8.29 -29.72 5.70
C ILE A 15 7.87 -30.51 4.46
N TYR A 16 8.82 -30.95 3.63
CA TYR A 16 8.55 -31.75 2.44
C TYR A 16 7.80 -33.05 2.78
N ARG A 17 8.21 -33.76 3.84
CA ARG A 17 7.51 -34.95 4.33
C ARG A 17 6.08 -34.64 4.77
N ILE A 18 5.86 -33.51 5.44
CA ILE A 18 4.52 -33.07 5.84
C ILE A 18 3.67 -32.77 4.62
N LEU A 19 4.18 -32.00 3.66
CA LEU A 19 3.46 -31.65 2.43
C LEU A 19 3.08 -32.92 1.65
N THR A 20 4.05 -33.81 1.42
CA THR A 20 3.84 -35.09 0.71
C THR A 20 2.79 -35.97 1.39
N LYS A 21 2.75 -36.00 2.74
CA LYS A 21 1.73 -36.75 3.48
C LYS A 21 0.30 -36.28 3.16
N TYR A 22 0.13 -35.00 2.85
CA TYR A 22 -1.17 -34.39 2.53
C TYR A 22 -1.36 -34.12 1.03
N ASP A 23 -0.45 -34.60 0.19
CA ASP A 23 -0.53 -34.52 -1.26
C ASP A 23 -1.57 -35.50 -1.80
N ASN A 24 -2.79 -35.02 -1.97
CA ASN A 24 -3.90 -35.78 -2.54
C ASN A 24 -4.97 -34.85 -3.12
N SER A 25 -5.85 -35.39 -3.97
CA SER A 25 -6.87 -34.62 -4.69
C SER A 25 -7.87 -33.87 -3.80
N LYS A 26 -7.98 -34.18 -2.50
CA LYS A 26 -8.81 -33.42 -1.55
C LYS A 26 -8.14 -32.14 -1.08
N ASN A 27 -6.82 -32.04 -1.21
CA ASN A 27 -6.05 -30.85 -0.87
C ASN A 27 -5.42 -30.26 -2.14
N SER A 28 -6.25 -29.57 -2.93
CA SER A 28 -5.85 -29.00 -4.22
C SER A 28 -4.65 -28.05 -4.11
N ALA A 29 -4.51 -27.31 -3.01
CA ALA A 29 -3.40 -26.38 -2.80
C ALA A 29 -2.05 -27.11 -2.79
N ILE A 30 -1.97 -28.26 -2.11
CA ILE A 30 -0.74 -29.07 -2.08
C ILE A 30 -0.60 -29.89 -3.37
N TYR A 31 -1.69 -30.53 -3.80
CA TYR A 31 -1.69 -31.43 -4.95
C TYR A 31 -1.19 -30.77 -6.25
N PHE A 32 -1.57 -29.52 -6.49
CA PHE A 32 -1.09 -28.79 -7.66
C PHE A 32 0.17 -27.95 -7.36
N GLY A 33 0.34 -27.48 -6.12
CA GLY A 33 1.44 -26.59 -5.75
C GLY A 33 2.78 -27.29 -5.54
N LEU A 34 2.79 -28.43 -4.82
CA LEU A 34 4.02 -29.13 -4.44
C LEU A 34 4.91 -29.52 -5.63
N PRO A 35 4.37 -30.08 -6.74
CA PRO A 35 5.19 -30.43 -7.91
C PRO A 35 5.89 -29.23 -8.57
N LEU A 36 5.35 -28.02 -8.41
CA LEU A 36 5.89 -26.79 -9.01
C LEU A 36 6.99 -26.16 -8.15
N ILE A 37 7.01 -26.43 -6.84
CA ILE A 37 7.95 -25.81 -5.91
C ILE A 37 8.99 -26.78 -5.37
N GLU A 38 8.85 -28.09 -5.56
CA GLU A 38 9.72 -29.11 -4.95
C GLU A 38 11.22 -28.86 -5.15
N ARG A 39 11.63 -28.44 -6.36
CA ARG A 39 13.05 -28.15 -6.69
C ARG A 39 13.58 -26.87 -6.04
N SER A 40 12.70 -25.94 -5.70
CA SER A 40 13.05 -24.64 -5.11
C SER A 40 12.56 -24.48 -3.68
N LEU A 41 12.06 -25.56 -3.06
CA LEU A 41 11.43 -25.54 -1.74
C LEU A 41 12.37 -24.93 -0.69
N GLU A 42 13.68 -25.20 -0.81
CA GLU A 42 14.73 -24.67 0.06
C GLU A 42 14.75 -23.14 0.18
N THR A 43 14.35 -22.45 -0.90
CA THR A 43 14.37 -20.98 -1.01
C THR A 43 12.97 -20.38 -1.03
N CYS A 44 11.94 -21.18 -0.77
CA CYS A 44 10.58 -20.66 -0.69
C CYS A 44 10.39 -19.79 0.56
N ASP A 45 9.68 -18.69 0.40
CA ASP A 45 9.19 -17.90 1.54
C ASP A 45 8.00 -18.61 2.15
N CYS A 46 8.01 -18.81 3.47
CA CYS A 46 6.84 -19.29 4.21
C CYS A 46 6.30 -18.17 5.09
N ILE A 47 5.05 -17.77 4.85
CA ILE A 47 4.41 -16.67 5.56
C ILE A 47 3.14 -17.16 6.22
N ILE A 48 3.03 -16.93 7.53
CA ILE A 48 1.91 -17.34 8.36
C ILE A 48 1.07 -16.11 8.71
N THR A 49 -0.22 -16.18 8.46
CA THR A 49 -1.23 -15.20 8.88
C THR A 49 -2.24 -15.86 9.83
N ALA A 50 -3.17 -15.09 10.40
CA ALA A 50 -4.24 -15.64 11.23
C ALA A 50 -5.18 -16.59 10.46
N SER A 51 -5.21 -16.51 9.13
CA SER A 51 -6.16 -17.23 8.28
C SER A 51 -5.51 -18.21 7.30
N ALA A 52 -4.21 -18.11 7.04
CA ALA A 52 -3.54 -18.93 6.03
C ALA A 52 -2.03 -19.10 6.30
N ILE A 53 -1.46 -20.15 5.69
CA ILE A 53 -0.02 -20.34 5.52
C ILE A 53 0.25 -20.32 4.01
N GLU A 54 1.13 -19.43 3.57
CA GLU A 54 1.54 -19.31 2.16
C GLU A 54 2.99 -19.74 2.02
N ILE A 55 3.26 -20.70 1.12
CA ILE A 55 4.60 -21.10 0.70
C ILE A 55 4.78 -20.63 -0.74
N SER A 56 5.66 -19.64 -0.93
CA SER A 56 5.81 -18.93 -2.20
C SER A 56 7.25 -19.04 -2.72
N PRO A 57 7.47 -19.55 -3.94
CA PRO A 57 8.81 -19.63 -4.52
C PRO A 57 9.34 -18.24 -4.89
N LYS A 58 10.66 -18.10 -5.07
CA LYS A 58 11.29 -16.84 -5.54
C LYS A 58 11.07 -16.59 -7.03
N GLY A 59 10.83 -17.64 -7.80
CA GLY A 59 10.51 -17.59 -9.22
C GLY A 59 9.78 -18.86 -9.66
N ILE A 60 9.44 -18.94 -10.94
CA ILE A 60 8.78 -20.11 -11.53
C ILE A 60 9.83 -21.02 -12.17
N ASP A 61 9.87 -22.29 -11.78
CA ASP A 61 10.69 -23.31 -12.44
C ASP A 61 10.04 -23.69 -13.78
N LEU A 62 10.52 -23.08 -14.86
CA LEU A 62 9.95 -23.26 -16.20
C LEU A 62 10.27 -24.65 -16.79
N ASP A 63 11.32 -25.32 -16.31
CA ASP A 63 11.68 -26.69 -16.73
C ASP A 63 10.56 -27.68 -16.43
N LYS A 64 9.73 -27.39 -15.41
CA LYS A 64 8.56 -28.22 -15.05
C LYS A 64 7.41 -28.08 -16.04
N ILE A 65 7.39 -27.04 -16.87
CA ILE A 65 6.36 -26.78 -17.86
C ILE A 65 6.91 -27.23 -19.22
N SER A 66 7.03 -28.55 -19.43
CA SER A 66 7.65 -29.12 -20.63
C SER A 66 7.04 -28.62 -21.93
N SER A 67 5.72 -28.39 -21.97
CA SER A 67 5.05 -27.82 -23.14
C SER A 67 5.51 -26.42 -23.50
N LEU A 68 5.93 -25.63 -22.51
CA LEU A 68 6.54 -24.32 -22.74
C LEU A 68 7.99 -24.51 -23.16
N GLU A 69 8.73 -25.39 -22.47
CA GLU A 69 10.15 -25.57 -22.71
C GLU A 69 10.47 -26.14 -24.10
N GLU A 70 9.76 -27.18 -24.50
CA GLU A 70 9.92 -27.88 -25.78
C GLU A 70 9.35 -27.11 -26.98
N ALA A 71 8.62 -26.00 -26.74
CA ALA A 71 8.00 -25.23 -27.81
C ALA A 71 9.06 -24.55 -28.70
N SER A 72 9.09 -24.92 -29.98
CA SER A 72 10.01 -24.34 -30.97
C SER A 72 9.78 -22.84 -31.23
N ARG A 73 8.56 -22.35 -30.93
CA ARG A 73 8.20 -20.93 -31.03
C ARG A 73 7.23 -20.56 -29.91
N ARG A 74 7.55 -19.51 -29.17
CA ARG A 74 6.73 -18.95 -28.09
C ARG A 74 6.30 -17.54 -28.51
N ILE A 75 5.00 -17.25 -28.44
CA ILE A 75 4.44 -15.92 -28.75
C ILE A 75 3.75 -15.42 -27.50
N TYR A 76 4.27 -14.33 -26.94
CA TYR A 76 3.72 -13.68 -25.77
C TYR A 76 2.98 -12.42 -26.19
N MET A 77 1.74 -12.26 -25.75
CA MET A 77 0.90 -11.11 -26.08
C MET A 77 0.31 -10.56 -24.79
N SER A 78 0.26 -9.24 -24.68
CA SER A 78 -0.42 -8.54 -23.60
C SER A 78 -1.10 -7.31 -24.15
N ALA A 79 -2.29 -7.00 -23.62
CA ALA A 79 -3.04 -5.80 -23.99
C ALA A 79 -2.53 -4.53 -23.28
N THR A 80 -1.80 -4.69 -22.17
CA THR A 80 -1.35 -3.57 -21.32
C THR A 80 0.00 -3.90 -20.70
N LEU A 81 1.07 -3.31 -21.20
CA LEU A 81 2.42 -3.46 -20.64
C LEU A 81 2.95 -2.10 -20.21
N ALA A 82 2.70 -1.78 -18.95
CA ALA A 82 3.39 -0.71 -18.25
C ALA A 82 4.80 -1.14 -17.79
N ASP A 83 4.98 -2.44 -17.54
CA ASP A 83 6.24 -3.06 -17.13
C ASP A 83 6.42 -4.43 -17.79
N ASP A 84 7.48 -4.57 -18.58
CA ASP A 84 7.81 -5.82 -19.28
C ASP A 84 8.53 -6.83 -18.38
N SER A 85 8.89 -6.42 -17.16
CA SER A 85 9.58 -7.27 -16.19
C SER A 85 8.82 -8.56 -15.86
N VAL A 86 7.50 -8.59 -16.03
CA VAL A 86 6.67 -9.80 -15.83
C VAL A 86 7.06 -10.94 -16.78
N PHE A 87 7.47 -10.62 -18.01
CA PHE A 87 7.92 -11.63 -18.97
C PHE A 87 9.27 -12.23 -18.56
N VAL A 88 10.13 -11.44 -17.90
CA VAL A 88 11.38 -11.96 -17.34
C VAL A 88 11.10 -12.82 -16.10
N SER A 89 10.35 -12.29 -15.15
CA SER A 89 10.15 -12.96 -13.85
C SER A 89 9.30 -14.22 -13.93
N ALA A 90 8.17 -14.16 -14.64
CA ALA A 90 7.19 -15.24 -14.70
C ALA A 90 7.39 -16.17 -15.90
N LEU A 91 7.90 -15.66 -17.02
CA LEU A 91 7.99 -16.40 -18.28
C LEU A 91 9.42 -16.66 -18.75
N GLY A 92 10.43 -16.16 -18.02
CA GLY A 92 11.84 -16.46 -18.25
C GLY A 92 12.38 -15.94 -19.58
N LEU A 93 11.77 -14.90 -20.17
CA LEU A 93 12.34 -14.27 -21.35
C LEU A 93 13.67 -13.60 -21.01
N ASN A 94 14.68 -13.79 -21.86
CA ASN A 94 15.90 -13.04 -21.74
C ASN A 94 15.66 -11.59 -22.15
N THR A 95 16.36 -10.66 -21.51
CA THR A 95 16.31 -9.24 -21.86
C THR A 95 16.73 -8.96 -23.30
N GLU A 96 17.55 -9.84 -23.88
CA GLU A 96 17.97 -9.76 -25.28
C GLU A 96 16.83 -10.10 -26.27
N ASP A 97 15.95 -11.03 -25.90
CA ASP A 97 14.80 -11.45 -26.73
C ASP A 97 13.74 -10.34 -26.80
N MET A 98 13.71 -9.47 -25.81
CA MET A 98 12.79 -8.33 -25.71
C MET A 98 13.15 -7.15 -26.63
N LYS A 99 14.20 -7.27 -27.45
CA LYS A 99 14.55 -6.24 -28.44
C LYS A 99 13.65 -6.28 -29.68
N ASN A 100 12.87 -7.35 -29.85
CA ASN A 100 12.02 -7.58 -31.01
C ASN A 100 10.52 -7.48 -30.67
N ILE A 101 10.12 -6.43 -29.95
CA ILE A 101 8.71 -6.21 -29.62
C ILE A 101 7.96 -5.75 -30.87
N ILE A 102 6.81 -6.40 -31.12
CA ILE A 102 5.87 -6.01 -32.16
C ILE A 102 4.75 -5.24 -31.47
N THR A 103 4.62 -3.95 -31.78
CA THR A 103 3.51 -3.10 -31.34
C THR A 103 2.73 -2.58 -32.54
N PRO A 104 1.46 -2.18 -32.36
CA PRO A 104 0.83 -1.23 -33.26
C PRO A 104 1.68 0.04 -33.38
N GLU A 105 1.57 0.77 -34.48
CA GLU A 105 2.33 2.02 -34.66
C GLU A 105 1.87 3.11 -33.69
N ASN A 106 0.55 3.26 -33.53
CA ASN A 106 -0.08 4.32 -32.74
C ASN A 106 -1.18 3.76 -31.84
N ALA A 107 -1.55 4.51 -30.80
CA ALA A 107 -2.57 4.16 -29.81
C ALA A 107 -4.02 4.46 -30.23
N ASN A 108 -4.32 4.36 -31.53
CA ASN A 108 -5.66 4.64 -32.08
C ASN A 108 -6.65 3.47 -31.90
N ASP A 109 -6.22 2.41 -31.22
CA ASP A 109 -6.96 1.19 -30.94
C ASP A 109 -7.74 1.24 -29.61
N ILE A 110 -7.52 2.28 -28.79
CA ILE A 110 -8.11 2.44 -27.45
C ILE A 110 -9.23 3.49 -27.49
N GLY A 111 -10.35 3.22 -26.83
CA GLY A 111 -11.45 4.19 -26.66
C GLY A 111 -11.17 5.26 -25.60
N ASP A 112 -12.03 6.26 -25.52
CA ASP A 112 -11.76 7.50 -24.78
C ASP A 112 -12.05 7.36 -23.27
N ARG A 113 -11.06 7.71 -22.44
CA ARG A 113 -11.21 7.82 -20.99
C ARG A 113 -11.11 9.29 -20.59
N LEU A 114 -12.20 9.83 -20.08
CA LEU A 114 -12.12 11.04 -19.28
C LEU A 114 -11.89 10.62 -17.82
N ILE A 115 -10.74 10.97 -17.26
CA ILE A 115 -10.42 10.70 -15.88
C ILE A 115 -10.88 11.90 -15.03
N ILE A 116 -11.48 11.62 -13.88
CA ILE A 116 -11.82 12.59 -12.86
C ILE A 116 -11.16 12.14 -11.57
N PHE A 117 -10.44 13.06 -10.94
CA PHE A 117 -9.74 12.78 -9.69
C PHE A 117 -10.07 13.83 -8.63
N PRO A 118 -11.26 13.77 -7.99
CA PRO A 118 -11.80 14.89 -7.23
C PRO A 118 -10.88 15.38 -6.11
N LYS A 119 -10.35 14.45 -5.28
CA LYS A 119 -9.43 14.80 -4.18
C LYS A 119 -8.08 15.33 -4.65
N TYR A 120 -7.64 14.99 -5.86
CA TYR A 120 -6.42 15.55 -6.43
C TYR A 120 -6.63 17.03 -6.84
N VAL A 121 -7.79 17.32 -7.44
CA VAL A 121 -8.18 18.68 -7.85
C VAL A 121 -8.47 19.56 -6.62
N ASN A 122 -9.25 19.03 -5.67
CA ASN A 122 -9.59 19.69 -4.42
C ASN A 122 -9.56 18.69 -3.26
N SER A 123 -8.51 18.77 -2.44
CA SER A 123 -8.29 17.93 -1.26
C SER A 123 -9.26 18.17 -0.10
N ASP A 124 -10.14 19.17 -0.17
CA ASP A 124 -11.18 19.41 0.85
C ASP A 124 -12.46 18.59 0.59
N ILE A 125 -12.58 17.99 -0.61
CA ILE A 125 -13.73 17.17 -0.98
C ILE A 125 -13.75 15.87 -0.17
N SER A 126 -14.89 15.62 0.48
CA SER A 126 -15.12 14.38 1.22
C SER A 126 -15.52 13.22 0.31
N GLU A 127 -15.28 11.99 0.77
CA GLU A 127 -15.74 10.79 0.04
C GLU A 127 -17.27 10.69 -0.03
N ILE A 128 -17.97 11.29 0.94
CA ILE A 128 -19.43 11.33 0.98
C ILE A 128 -19.97 12.19 -0.16
N GLU A 129 -19.41 13.39 -0.37
CA GLU A 129 -19.79 14.26 -1.49
C GLU A 129 -19.57 13.56 -2.85
N ILE A 130 -18.44 12.86 -3.01
CA ILE A 130 -18.15 12.08 -4.22
C ILE A 130 -19.20 10.97 -4.40
N LYS A 131 -19.53 10.24 -3.33
CA LYS A 131 -20.55 9.19 -3.35
C LYS A 131 -21.92 9.72 -3.76
N GLU A 132 -22.36 10.85 -3.18
CA GLU A 132 -23.65 11.46 -3.49
C GLU A 132 -23.76 11.81 -4.99
N LYS A 133 -22.70 12.41 -5.57
CA LYS A 133 -22.68 12.69 -7.02
C LYS A 133 -22.70 11.46 -7.90
N ILE A 134 -21.98 10.42 -7.51
CA ILE A 134 -22.01 9.15 -8.23
C ILE A 134 -23.40 8.51 -8.16
N GLU A 135 -24.11 8.61 -7.04
CA GLU A 135 -25.47 8.11 -6.89
C GLU A 135 -26.46 8.88 -7.77
N GLU A 136 -26.34 10.20 -7.87
CA GLU A 136 -27.14 11.03 -8.81
C GLU A 136 -26.93 10.59 -10.28
N ILE A 137 -25.67 10.37 -10.68
CA ILE A 137 -25.33 9.92 -12.04
C ILE A 137 -25.87 8.51 -12.31
N ALA A 138 -25.84 7.65 -11.29
CA ALA A 138 -26.33 6.28 -11.37
C ALA A 138 -27.85 6.16 -11.56
N GLU A 139 -28.62 7.24 -11.42
CA GLU A 139 -30.05 7.26 -11.78
C GLU A 139 -30.28 7.30 -13.30
N LYS A 140 -29.29 7.79 -14.06
CA LYS A 140 -29.37 7.95 -15.52
C LYS A 140 -28.50 6.95 -16.26
N TYR A 141 -27.32 6.66 -15.72
CA TYR A 141 -26.30 5.85 -16.37
C TYR A 141 -25.99 4.58 -15.58
N ASN A 142 -25.50 3.56 -16.27
CA ASN A 142 -24.92 2.40 -15.59
C ASN A 142 -23.54 2.79 -15.05
N VAL A 143 -23.38 2.69 -13.73
CA VAL A 143 -22.15 3.03 -13.02
C VAL A 143 -21.60 1.80 -12.35
N VAL A 144 -20.33 1.51 -12.60
CA VAL A 144 -19.64 0.37 -12.00
C VAL A 144 -18.59 0.86 -11.02
N ILE A 145 -18.61 0.30 -9.81
CA ILE A 145 -17.73 0.70 -8.73
C ILE A 145 -16.84 -0.49 -8.36
N LEU A 146 -15.53 -0.34 -8.53
CA LEU A 146 -14.52 -1.31 -8.14
C LEU A 146 -13.99 -0.95 -6.75
N VAL A 147 -14.15 -1.86 -5.79
CA VAL A 147 -13.68 -1.69 -4.41
C VAL A 147 -12.70 -2.80 -4.01
N PRO A 148 -11.74 -2.54 -3.09
CA PRO A 148 -10.74 -3.52 -2.70
C PRO A 148 -11.28 -4.62 -1.78
N SER A 149 -12.39 -4.37 -1.07
CA SER A 149 -12.93 -5.30 -0.08
C SER A 149 -14.45 -5.22 0.08
N PHE A 150 -15.05 -6.29 0.60
CA PHE A 150 -16.47 -6.28 1.00
C PHE A 150 -16.77 -5.29 2.13
N SER A 151 -15.77 -5.01 2.98
CA SER A 151 -15.90 -3.96 4.00
C SER A 151 -16.13 -2.60 3.33
N ARG A 152 -15.30 -2.27 2.34
CA ARG A 152 -15.45 -1.02 1.57
C ARG A 152 -16.72 -1.02 0.72
N ALA A 153 -17.18 -2.16 0.21
CA ALA A 153 -18.44 -2.24 -0.52
C ALA A 153 -19.65 -1.72 0.27
N LYS A 154 -19.66 -1.89 1.61
CA LYS A 154 -20.74 -1.40 2.48
C LYS A 154 -20.88 0.12 2.47
N PHE A 155 -19.79 0.85 2.18
CA PHE A 155 -19.86 2.30 2.00
C PHE A 155 -20.83 2.69 0.89
N TRP A 156 -20.91 1.89 -0.18
CA TRP A 156 -21.78 2.10 -1.34
C TRP A 156 -23.15 1.40 -1.22
N ASP A 157 -23.16 0.24 -0.58
CA ASP A 157 -24.31 -0.65 -0.51
C ASP A 157 -24.30 -1.45 0.80
N GLU A 158 -24.79 -0.80 1.85
CA GLU A 158 -24.82 -1.36 3.21
C GLU A 158 -25.55 -2.71 3.30
N ARG A 159 -26.59 -2.92 2.48
CA ARG A 159 -27.41 -4.15 2.45
C ARG A 159 -26.85 -5.22 1.51
N GLY A 160 -25.85 -4.91 0.69
CA GLY A 160 -25.22 -5.86 -0.24
C GLY A 160 -26.11 -6.29 -1.42
N ILE A 161 -27.17 -5.55 -1.76
CA ILE A 161 -28.12 -5.92 -2.82
C ILE A 161 -27.52 -5.70 -4.22
N ARG A 162 -26.73 -4.64 -4.37
CA ARG A 162 -26.07 -4.20 -5.61
C ARG A 162 -24.59 -4.63 -5.67
N THR A 163 -24.14 -5.39 -4.68
CA THR A 163 -22.77 -5.89 -4.58
C THR A 163 -22.65 -7.27 -5.24
N ALA A 164 -21.74 -7.38 -6.21
CA ALA A 164 -21.45 -8.63 -6.88
C ALA A 164 -20.68 -9.59 -5.96
N THR A 165 -21.17 -10.82 -5.87
CA THR A 165 -20.58 -11.95 -5.15
C THR A 165 -20.26 -13.07 -6.14
N LYS A 166 -19.56 -14.11 -5.68
CA LYS A 166 -19.25 -15.28 -6.52
C LYS A 166 -20.50 -15.94 -7.11
N ASP A 167 -21.63 -15.87 -6.41
CA ASP A 167 -22.85 -16.59 -6.78
C ASP A 167 -23.77 -15.81 -7.75
N ASN A 168 -23.62 -14.49 -7.83
CA ASN A 168 -24.52 -13.64 -8.62
C ASN A 168 -23.84 -12.86 -9.77
N ILE A 169 -22.51 -12.92 -9.87
CA ILE A 169 -21.72 -12.10 -10.79
C ILE A 169 -22.16 -12.25 -12.25
N ASP A 170 -22.38 -13.48 -12.70
CA ASP A 170 -22.76 -13.75 -14.10
C ASP A 170 -24.12 -13.14 -14.44
N LYS A 171 -25.07 -13.17 -13.49
CA LYS A 171 -26.39 -12.57 -13.66
C LYS A 171 -26.32 -11.05 -13.73
N ILE A 172 -25.48 -10.45 -12.89
CA ILE A 172 -25.26 -8.99 -12.88
C ILE A 172 -24.63 -8.54 -14.19
N VAL A 173 -23.57 -9.23 -14.65
CA VAL A 173 -22.90 -8.90 -15.92
C VAL A 173 -23.86 -9.06 -17.10
N ALA A 174 -24.67 -10.12 -17.13
CA ALA A 174 -25.69 -10.30 -18.16
C ALA A 174 -26.75 -9.17 -18.14
N ALA A 175 -27.15 -8.70 -16.96
CA ALA A 175 -28.08 -7.59 -16.83
C ALA A 175 -27.49 -6.27 -17.36
N LEU A 176 -26.23 -5.95 -17.02
CA LEU A 176 -25.54 -4.76 -17.54
C LEU A 176 -25.39 -4.80 -19.06
N LYS A 177 -25.09 -5.97 -19.62
CA LYS A 177 -24.96 -6.16 -21.09
C LYS A 177 -26.30 -6.24 -21.83
N SER A 178 -27.42 -6.25 -21.13
CA SER A 178 -28.75 -6.36 -21.76
C SER A 178 -29.23 -5.08 -22.44
N GLY A 179 -28.48 -3.97 -22.32
CA GLY A 179 -28.87 -2.65 -22.81
C GLY A 179 -29.92 -1.95 -21.94
N LYS A 180 -30.25 -2.51 -20.77
CA LYS A 180 -31.16 -1.88 -19.80
C LYS A 180 -30.38 -1.02 -18.82
N HIS A 181 -31.04 0.03 -18.34
CA HIS A 181 -30.57 0.80 -17.19
C HIS A 181 -30.71 -0.04 -15.92
N VAL A 182 -29.59 -0.36 -15.29
CA VAL A 182 -29.45 -1.08 -14.01
C VAL A 182 -29.13 -0.11 -12.88
N GLY A 183 -28.37 0.94 -13.17
CA GLY A 183 -27.85 1.94 -12.22
C GLY A 183 -26.49 1.54 -11.66
N LYS A 184 -26.28 1.73 -10.34
CA LYS A 184 -24.99 1.39 -9.68
C LYS A 184 -24.83 -0.10 -9.40
N ILE A 185 -23.64 -0.63 -9.66
CA ILE A 185 -23.22 -2.00 -9.30
C ILE A 185 -21.81 -1.96 -8.72
N ILE A 186 -21.60 -2.69 -7.63
CA ILE A 186 -20.31 -2.76 -6.93
C ILE A 186 -19.65 -4.11 -7.21
N PHE A 187 -18.39 -4.10 -7.66
CA PHE A 187 -17.57 -5.31 -7.73
C PHE A 187 -16.40 -5.25 -6.76
N VAL A 188 -16.23 -6.33 -6.01
CA VAL A 188 -15.15 -6.47 -5.03
C VAL A 188 -13.97 -7.21 -5.62
N ASN A 189 -12.80 -6.57 -5.65
CA ASN A 189 -11.54 -7.14 -6.14
C ASN A 189 -11.66 -7.76 -7.55
N ARG A 190 -12.28 -7.01 -8.46
CA ARG A 190 -12.47 -7.36 -9.89
C ARG A 190 -11.91 -6.28 -10.80
N TYR A 191 -10.66 -5.93 -10.56
CA TYR A 191 -9.87 -5.08 -11.45
C TYR A 191 -9.49 -5.81 -12.75
N ASP A 192 -9.70 -7.14 -12.80
CA ASP A 192 -9.57 -7.97 -13.99
C ASP A 192 -10.73 -8.97 -14.19
N GLY A 193 -10.87 -9.47 -15.42
CA GLY A 193 -11.75 -10.60 -15.78
C GLY A 193 -13.21 -10.26 -16.09
N ILE A 194 -13.59 -8.98 -16.07
CA ILE A 194 -14.94 -8.53 -16.45
C ILE A 194 -14.82 -7.54 -17.61
N ASP A 195 -15.82 -7.52 -18.46
CA ASP A 195 -15.88 -6.63 -19.60
C ASP A 195 -17.28 -5.99 -19.67
N LEU A 196 -17.33 -4.66 -19.79
CA LEU A 196 -18.57 -3.87 -19.74
C LEU A 196 -18.51 -2.71 -20.77
N PRO A 197 -18.66 -3.00 -22.07
CA PRO A 197 -18.53 -1.99 -23.12
C PRO A 197 -19.79 -1.11 -23.26
N GLY A 198 -19.61 0.08 -23.83
CA GLY A 198 -20.68 1.03 -24.15
C GLY A 198 -21.62 1.33 -22.97
N ASP A 199 -22.93 1.19 -23.20
CA ASP A 199 -23.95 1.49 -22.19
C ASP A 199 -23.95 0.52 -20.99
N ALA A 200 -23.18 -0.57 -21.03
CA ALA A 200 -23.01 -1.45 -19.88
C ALA A 200 -22.23 -0.75 -18.73
N CYS A 201 -21.37 0.21 -19.04
CA CYS A 201 -20.62 0.99 -18.06
C CYS A 201 -20.20 2.36 -18.66
N ARG A 202 -21.03 3.39 -18.45
CA ARG A 202 -20.71 4.76 -18.89
C ARG A 202 -19.83 5.53 -17.90
N MET A 203 -19.87 5.13 -16.62
CA MET A 203 -18.95 5.60 -15.60
C MET A 203 -18.38 4.44 -14.79
N LEU A 204 -17.07 4.45 -14.62
CA LEU A 204 -16.35 3.50 -13.78
C LEU A 204 -15.68 4.24 -12.62
N VAL A 205 -15.96 3.80 -11.40
CA VAL A 205 -15.36 4.33 -10.18
C VAL A 205 -14.34 3.32 -9.65
N ILE A 206 -13.09 3.74 -9.48
CA ILE A 206 -12.07 2.98 -8.76
C ILE A 206 -11.97 3.60 -7.37
N ASP A 207 -12.54 2.91 -6.38
CA ASP A 207 -12.59 3.36 -5.00
C ASP A 207 -11.64 2.55 -4.12
N GLY A 208 -10.49 3.15 -3.78
CA GLY A 208 -9.45 2.56 -2.96
C GLY A 208 -8.35 1.86 -3.76
N LEU A 209 -7.21 1.63 -3.11
CA LEU A 209 -6.05 1.01 -3.73
C LEU A 209 -6.30 -0.50 -3.96
N PRO A 210 -6.09 -1.04 -5.18
CA PRO A 210 -6.23 -2.46 -5.44
C PRO A 210 -5.28 -3.30 -4.56
N PRO A 211 -5.77 -4.34 -3.86
CA PRO A 211 -4.95 -5.11 -2.93
C PRO A 211 -3.96 -6.00 -3.67
N LEU A 212 -2.72 -6.12 -3.17
CA LEU A 212 -1.72 -7.04 -3.75
C LEU A 212 -2.21 -8.51 -3.68
N ASN A 213 -1.81 -9.30 -4.69
CA ASN A 213 -2.36 -10.64 -4.93
C ASN A 213 -1.92 -11.67 -3.87
N SER A 214 -0.65 -11.65 -3.46
CA SER A 214 -0.10 -12.65 -2.53
C SER A 214 0.17 -12.08 -1.13
N ILE A 215 0.22 -12.96 -0.13
CA ILE A 215 0.70 -12.60 1.22
C ILE A 215 2.17 -12.16 1.13
N LYS A 216 2.97 -12.78 0.25
CA LYS A 216 4.35 -12.37 -0.04
C LYS A 216 4.45 -10.91 -0.50
N ASP A 217 3.64 -10.48 -1.46
CA ASP A 217 3.71 -9.10 -1.97
C ASP A 217 3.31 -8.09 -0.89
N ARG A 218 2.31 -8.42 -0.06
CA ARG A 218 1.96 -7.59 1.11
C ARG A 218 3.10 -7.51 2.12
N TYR A 219 3.80 -8.62 2.37
CA TYR A 219 5.02 -8.60 3.19
C TYR A 219 6.08 -7.69 2.56
N ILE A 220 6.37 -7.84 1.26
CA ILE A 220 7.33 -7.00 0.56
C ILE A 220 6.93 -5.52 0.63
N GLN A 221 5.64 -5.19 0.49
CA GLN A 221 5.15 -3.82 0.61
C GLN A 221 5.40 -3.24 2.02
N SER A 222 5.19 -4.04 3.06
CA SER A 222 5.43 -3.61 4.44
C SER A 222 6.92 -3.37 4.74
N VAL A 223 7.82 -4.13 4.13
CA VAL A 223 9.28 -3.96 4.35
C VAL A 223 9.91 -2.96 3.38
N ALA A 224 9.45 -2.88 2.14
CA ALA A 224 9.99 -2.04 1.09
C ALA A 224 8.85 -1.27 0.38
N PRO A 225 8.21 -0.29 1.06
CA PRO A 225 7.04 0.42 0.54
C PRO A 225 7.33 1.27 -0.71
N GLN A 226 8.59 1.67 -0.91
CA GLN A 226 9.05 2.41 -2.09
C GLN A 226 9.57 1.48 -3.19
N SER A 227 9.22 0.19 -3.13
CA SER A 227 9.55 -0.77 -4.18
C SER A 227 8.86 -0.39 -5.48
N THR A 228 9.67 0.01 -6.48
CA THR A 228 9.22 0.32 -7.84
C THR A 228 8.47 -0.84 -8.49
N VAL A 229 8.83 -2.08 -8.13
CA VAL A 229 8.20 -3.30 -8.67
C VAL A 229 6.75 -3.41 -8.21
N LEU A 230 6.49 -3.30 -6.91
CA LEU A 230 5.13 -3.42 -6.37
C LEU A 230 4.25 -2.24 -6.79
N LEU A 231 4.84 -1.05 -6.85
CA LEU A 231 4.15 0.14 -7.34
C LEU A 231 3.68 -0.05 -8.79
N ARG A 232 4.53 -0.59 -9.66
CA ARG A 232 4.16 -0.88 -11.06
C ARG A 232 3.05 -1.91 -11.17
N GLU A 233 3.10 -2.99 -10.38
CA GLU A 233 2.02 -3.98 -10.34
C GLU A 233 0.69 -3.34 -9.92
N GLN A 234 0.71 -2.49 -8.87
CA GLN A 234 -0.49 -1.78 -8.42
C GLN A 234 -1.04 -0.83 -9.49
N VAL A 235 -0.17 -0.04 -10.12
CA VAL A 235 -0.56 0.89 -11.19
C VAL A 235 -1.12 0.13 -12.39
N GLN A 236 -0.52 -0.99 -12.78
CA GLN A 236 -1.03 -1.85 -13.85
C GLN A 236 -2.43 -2.37 -13.53
N ARG A 237 -2.72 -2.74 -12.28
CA ARG A 237 -4.08 -3.16 -11.88
C ARG A 237 -5.07 -2.00 -11.87
N ILE A 238 -4.65 -0.80 -11.50
CA ILE A 238 -5.48 0.41 -11.63
C ILE A 238 -5.83 0.62 -13.10
N GLU A 239 -4.84 0.57 -13.99
CA GLU A 239 -5.01 0.72 -15.44
C GLU A 239 -5.91 -0.35 -16.06
N GLN A 240 -5.71 -1.61 -15.67
CA GLN A 240 -6.59 -2.72 -16.05
C GLN A 240 -8.02 -2.51 -15.54
N GLY A 241 -8.19 -1.97 -14.34
CA GLY A 241 -9.48 -1.53 -13.82
C GLY A 241 -10.12 -0.49 -14.73
N MET A 242 -9.38 0.56 -15.09
CA MET A 242 -9.87 1.63 -15.99
C MET A 242 -10.27 1.11 -17.37
N GLY A 243 -9.63 0.04 -17.86
CA GLY A 243 -9.96 -0.60 -19.13
C GLY A 243 -11.26 -1.41 -19.16
N ARG A 244 -11.96 -1.60 -18.04
CA ARG A 244 -13.16 -2.46 -18.02
C ARG A 244 -14.37 -1.88 -18.73
N GLY A 245 -14.46 -0.55 -18.81
CA GLY A 245 -15.54 0.17 -19.47
C GLY A 245 -15.36 0.38 -20.98
N ILE A 246 -14.23 -0.05 -21.55
CA ILE A 246 -13.81 0.31 -22.93
C ILE A 246 -13.26 -0.92 -23.64
N ARG A 247 -13.85 -1.31 -24.77
CA ARG A 247 -13.37 -2.41 -25.62
C ARG A 247 -13.08 -2.02 -27.06
N SER A 248 -13.82 -1.06 -27.60
CA SER A 248 -13.58 -0.52 -28.93
C SER A 248 -13.05 0.92 -28.85
N ASN A 249 -12.45 1.36 -29.94
CA ASN A 249 -12.05 2.75 -30.15
C ASN A 249 -13.22 3.75 -30.20
N ASP A 250 -14.45 3.26 -30.31
CA ASP A 250 -15.68 4.06 -30.25
C ASP A 250 -16.36 4.04 -28.88
N ASP A 251 -15.83 3.27 -27.92
CA ASP A 251 -16.31 3.28 -26.55
C ASP A 251 -15.75 4.50 -25.80
N GLU A 252 -16.56 5.06 -24.92
CA GLU A 252 -16.19 6.16 -24.06
C GLU A 252 -16.65 5.85 -22.64
N CYS A 253 -15.76 6.09 -21.67
CA CYS A 253 -16.07 5.86 -20.26
C CYS A 253 -15.50 6.99 -19.40
N CYS A 254 -16.32 7.53 -18.51
CA CYS A 254 -15.86 8.45 -17.48
C CYS A 254 -15.29 7.65 -16.31
N ILE A 255 -14.02 7.85 -15.99
CA ILE A 255 -13.33 7.16 -14.90
C ILE A 255 -13.25 8.10 -13.71
N VAL A 256 -13.72 7.67 -12.53
CA VAL A 256 -13.55 8.40 -11.28
C VAL A 256 -12.56 7.66 -10.39
N LEU A 257 -11.47 8.32 -10.00
CA LEU A 257 -10.49 7.78 -9.05
C LEU A 257 -10.74 8.37 -7.66
N MET A 258 -10.91 7.52 -6.65
CA MET A 258 -11.10 7.97 -5.26
C MET A 258 -10.50 7.03 -4.23
N GLY A 259 -10.37 7.52 -3.00
CA GLY A 259 -9.74 6.83 -1.87
C GLY A 259 -8.36 7.40 -1.55
N ASP A 260 -8.08 7.61 -0.26
CA ASP A 260 -6.88 8.32 0.20
C ASP A 260 -5.59 7.57 -0.13
N GLU A 261 -5.54 6.25 0.11
CA GLU A 261 -4.37 5.42 -0.25
C GLU A 261 -4.12 5.41 -1.77
N LEU A 262 -5.17 5.36 -2.59
CA LEU A 262 -5.04 5.43 -4.05
C LEU A 262 -4.46 6.79 -4.49
N THR A 263 -4.91 7.86 -3.84
CA THR A 263 -4.48 9.23 -4.13
C THR A 263 -3.01 9.45 -3.77
N ASP A 264 -2.55 8.98 -2.61
CA ASP A 264 -1.13 9.05 -2.22
C ASP A 264 -0.24 8.23 -3.16
N VAL A 265 -0.68 7.02 -3.57
CA VAL A 265 0.09 6.16 -4.48
C VAL A 265 0.25 6.77 -5.86
N LEU A 266 -0.81 7.33 -6.43
CA LEU A 266 -0.75 7.93 -7.77
C LEU A 266 0.02 9.26 -7.76
N SER A 267 -0.20 10.11 -6.76
CA SER A 267 0.45 11.43 -6.66
C SER A 267 1.88 11.34 -6.11
N ARG A 268 2.03 11.14 -4.80
CA ARG A 268 3.30 11.26 -4.08
C ARG A 268 4.30 10.18 -4.46
N ASN A 269 3.85 8.93 -4.55
CA ASN A 269 4.74 7.82 -4.95
C ASN A 269 5.01 7.79 -6.47
N ARG A 270 4.54 8.80 -7.21
CA ARG A 270 4.73 8.94 -8.66
C ARG A 270 4.16 7.76 -9.46
N GLY A 271 3.06 7.18 -8.99
CA GLY A 271 2.37 6.09 -9.69
C GLY A 271 1.97 6.42 -11.12
N ILE A 272 1.61 7.69 -11.39
CA ILE A 272 1.21 8.15 -12.74
C ILE A 272 2.37 8.01 -13.76
N ASP A 273 3.64 8.00 -13.31
CA ASP A 273 4.79 7.81 -14.20
C ASP A 273 4.91 6.36 -14.73
N TYR A 274 4.15 5.44 -14.14
CA TYR A 274 4.07 4.05 -14.56
C TYR A 274 2.81 3.71 -15.36
N PHE A 275 1.95 4.68 -15.70
CA PHE A 275 0.90 4.41 -16.68
C PHE A 275 1.49 4.08 -18.05
N SER A 276 0.77 3.26 -18.83
CA SER A 276 1.10 3.12 -20.25
C SER A 276 1.05 4.47 -20.96
N VAL A 277 1.74 4.59 -22.09
CA VAL A 277 1.81 5.85 -22.85
C VAL A 277 0.42 6.36 -23.26
N ALA A 278 -0.51 5.46 -23.58
CA ALA A 278 -1.87 5.82 -23.96
C ALA A 278 -2.70 6.29 -22.75
N THR A 279 -2.67 5.53 -21.65
CA THR A 279 -3.34 5.93 -20.40
C THR A 279 -2.77 7.24 -19.86
N ARG A 280 -1.45 7.44 -19.97
CA ARG A 280 -0.80 8.70 -19.56
C ARG A 280 -1.27 9.88 -20.40
N CYS A 281 -1.39 9.72 -21.72
CA CYS A 281 -1.94 10.76 -22.60
C CYS A 281 -3.36 11.16 -22.19
N GLN A 282 -4.26 10.19 -21.95
CA GLN A 282 -5.63 10.46 -21.51
C GLN A 282 -5.68 11.12 -20.12
N TYR A 283 -4.80 10.71 -19.20
CA TYR A 283 -4.64 11.36 -17.90
C TYR A 283 -4.18 12.82 -18.06
N ASP A 284 -3.16 13.08 -18.88
CA ASP A 284 -2.63 14.42 -19.08
C ASP A 284 -3.66 15.35 -19.75
N LEU A 285 -4.46 14.84 -20.70
CA LEU A 285 -5.61 15.58 -21.28
C LEU A 285 -6.68 15.89 -20.23
N SER A 286 -7.04 14.90 -19.42
CA SER A 286 -8.00 15.11 -18.32
C SER A 286 -7.46 16.15 -17.33
N LYS A 287 -6.16 16.11 -17.03
CA LYS A 287 -5.49 17.07 -16.17
C LYS A 287 -5.54 18.49 -16.73
N GLN A 288 -5.36 18.67 -18.04
CA GLN A 288 -5.52 19.99 -18.66
C GLN A 288 -6.93 20.57 -18.42
N LEU A 289 -7.98 19.75 -18.50
CA LEU A 289 -9.34 20.19 -18.16
C LEU A 289 -9.47 20.59 -16.69
N TRP A 290 -8.88 19.81 -15.78
CA TRP A 290 -8.88 20.16 -14.35
C TRP A 290 -8.13 21.47 -14.09
N ASP A 291 -6.96 21.65 -14.69
CA ASP A 291 -6.12 22.84 -14.55
C ASP A 291 -6.84 24.08 -15.12
N LEU A 292 -7.54 23.95 -16.25
CA LEU A 292 -8.40 24.99 -16.80
C LEU A 292 -9.53 25.36 -15.82
N LEU A 293 -10.25 24.37 -15.29
CA LEU A 293 -11.33 24.59 -14.31
C LEU A 293 -10.81 25.34 -13.07
N VAL A 294 -9.65 24.96 -12.55
CA VAL A 294 -9.00 25.63 -11.41
C VAL A 294 -8.64 27.08 -11.77
N SER A 295 -8.11 27.30 -12.98
CA SER A 295 -7.72 28.64 -13.43
C SER A 295 -8.92 29.58 -13.63
N GLU A 296 -10.03 29.08 -14.18
CA GLU A 296 -11.25 29.85 -14.41
C GLU A 296 -12.01 30.15 -13.13
N THR A 297 -12.04 29.20 -12.20
CA THR A 297 -12.72 29.35 -10.91
C THR A 297 -11.98 30.32 -9.98
N GLY A 298 -10.66 30.47 -10.15
CA GLY A 298 -9.80 31.33 -9.32
C GLY A 298 -9.72 30.88 -7.85
N SER A 299 -10.27 29.71 -7.53
CA SER A 299 -10.31 29.09 -6.20
C SER A 299 -10.46 27.56 -6.35
N LYS A 300 -10.50 26.83 -5.23
CA LYS A 300 -10.68 25.37 -5.26
C LYS A 300 -12.08 25.02 -5.82
N PRO A 301 -12.18 24.28 -6.95
CA PRO A 301 -13.47 23.93 -7.53
C PRO A 301 -14.33 23.07 -6.58
N THR A 302 -15.65 23.25 -6.63
CA THR A 302 -16.60 22.43 -5.87
C THR A 302 -16.76 21.04 -6.50
N ILE A 303 -17.36 20.11 -5.76
CA ILE A 303 -17.68 18.78 -6.29
C ILE A 303 -18.58 18.85 -7.53
N ASP A 304 -19.56 19.75 -7.54
CA ASP A 304 -20.46 19.97 -8.68
C ASP A 304 -19.67 20.38 -9.93
N GLN A 305 -18.81 21.39 -9.80
CA GLN A 305 -17.99 21.89 -10.91
C GLN A 305 -17.05 20.81 -11.47
N ILE A 306 -16.49 19.96 -10.61
CA ILE A 306 -15.64 18.85 -11.04
C ILE A 306 -16.45 17.79 -11.79
N PHE A 307 -17.65 17.46 -11.30
CA PHE A 307 -18.51 16.46 -11.93
C PHE A 307 -19.22 16.99 -13.19
N GLU A 308 -19.33 18.30 -13.39
CA GLU A 308 -19.72 18.88 -14.69
C GLU A 308 -18.77 18.45 -15.80
N LEU A 309 -17.48 18.27 -15.50
CA LEU A 309 -16.52 17.74 -16.48
C LEU A 309 -16.91 16.34 -16.96
N ALA A 310 -17.56 15.52 -16.12
CA ALA A 310 -18.00 14.17 -16.51
C ALA A 310 -18.91 14.19 -17.75
N ASN A 311 -19.66 15.27 -17.96
CA ASN A 311 -20.57 15.42 -19.09
C ASN A 311 -19.85 15.42 -20.44
N TYR A 312 -18.57 15.84 -20.51
CA TYR A 312 -17.79 15.74 -21.74
C TYR A 312 -17.72 14.29 -22.26
N SER A 313 -17.64 13.31 -21.35
CA SER A 313 -17.67 11.88 -21.70
C SER A 313 -19.07 11.29 -21.67
N LEU A 314 -19.89 11.60 -20.66
CA LEU A 314 -21.23 11.01 -20.52
C LEU A 314 -22.16 11.40 -21.68
N GLU A 315 -22.10 12.65 -22.13
CA GLU A 315 -22.92 13.21 -23.21
C GLU A 315 -22.26 13.13 -24.60
N LYS A 316 -21.06 12.53 -24.70
CA LYS A 316 -20.30 12.38 -25.95
C LYS A 316 -20.01 13.72 -26.63
N ASN A 317 -19.39 14.64 -25.89
CA ASN A 317 -19.05 15.94 -26.44
C ASN A 317 -18.11 15.78 -27.66
N ALA A 318 -18.54 16.28 -28.82
CA ALA A 318 -17.84 16.05 -30.09
C ALA A 318 -16.43 16.65 -30.14
N GLU A 319 -16.21 17.79 -29.47
CA GLU A 319 -14.90 18.44 -29.39
C GLU A 319 -13.92 17.65 -28.52
N TRP A 320 -14.41 17.14 -27.38
CA TRP A 320 -13.63 16.26 -26.51
C TRP A 320 -13.22 14.97 -27.23
N VAL A 321 -14.17 14.27 -27.85
CA VAL A 321 -13.90 13.03 -28.60
C VAL A 321 -12.90 13.27 -29.73
N ALA A 322 -13.04 14.36 -30.48
CA ALA A 322 -12.08 14.73 -31.52
C ALA A 322 -10.68 14.98 -30.96
N THR A 323 -10.59 15.71 -29.85
CA THR A 323 -9.32 16.03 -29.17
C THR A 323 -8.63 14.77 -28.65
N CYS A 324 -9.36 13.85 -28.02
CA CYS A 324 -8.83 12.58 -27.55
C CYS A 324 -8.28 11.74 -28.70
N LYS A 325 -9.07 11.57 -29.78
CA LYS A 325 -8.66 10.79 -30.95
C LYS A 325 -7.42 11.37 -31.63
N GLU A 326 -7.33 12.70 -31.77
CA GLU A 326 -6.16 13.36 -32.36
C GLU A 326 -4.89 13.12 -31.51
N ASN A 327 -4.98 13.32 -30.19
CA ASN A 327 -3.83 13.14 -29.30
C ASN A 327 -3.39 11.68 -29.22
N LEU A 328 -4.33 10.72 -29.12
CA LEU A 328 -4.02 9.30 -29.12
C LEU A 328 -3.40 8.82 -30.44
N ALA A 329 -3.84 9.35 -31.59
CA ALA A 329 -3.25 9.04 -32.88
C ALA A 329 -1.79 9.52 -32.99
N ALA A 330 -1.41 10.56 -32.23
CA ALA A 330 -0.02 11.04 -32.16
C ALA A 330 0.85 10.22 -31.19
N VAL A 331 0.25 9.44 -30.28
CA VAL A 331 0.97 8.60 -29.32
C VAL A 331 1.47 7.34 -30.02
N LYS A 332 2.79 7.22 -30.14
CA LYS A 332 3.46 6.02 -30.62
C LYS A 332 3.72 5.05 -29.48
N TYR A 333 3.44 3.77 -29.70
CA TYR A 333 3.86 2.75 -28.75
C TYR A 333 5.38 2.55 -28.81
N SER A 334 5.97 2.34 -27.65
CA SER A 334 7.40 2.03 -27.54
C SER A 334 7.63 0.59 -28.00
N ASN A 335 8.64 0.40 -28.84
CA ASN A 335 9.21 -0.91 -29.14
C ASN A 335 10.36 -1.30 -28.20
N GLU A 336 10.72 -0.42 -27.25
CA GLU A 336 11.71 -0.68 -26.22
C GLU A 336 11.06 -1.26 -24.97
N ALA A 337 11.63 -2.37 -24.49
CA ALA A 337 11.20 -3.03 -23.27
C ALA A 337 11.63 -2.25 -22.02
N LYS A 338 10.69 -2.01 -21.11
CA LYS A 338 10.98 -1.43 -19.80
C LYS A 338 11.10 -2.54 -18.77
N VAL A 339 12.33 -2.85 -18.38
CA VAL A 339 12.62 -3.91 -17.42
C VAL A 339 13.36 -3.35 -16.20
N ASP A 340 12.93 -3.70 -14.99
CA ASP A 340 13.62 -3.35 -13.75
C ASP A 340 14.82 -4.29 -13.53
N GLU A 341 16.04 -3.74 -13.44
CA GLU A 341 17.27 -4.52 -13.19
C GLU A 341 17.16 -5.42 -11.95
N LYS A 342 16.40 -5.01 -10.93
CA LYS A 342 16.21 -5.79 -9.69
C LYS A 342 15.40 -7.06 -9.94
N ILE A 343 14.43 -7.02 -10.86
CA ILE A 343 13.62 -8.18 -11.22
C ILE A 343 14.45 -9.17 -12.04
N VAL A 344 15.23 -8.67 -12.99
CA VAL A 344 16.17 -9.48 -13.77
C VAL A 344 17.17 -10.17 -12.85
N ALA A 345 17.74 -9.44 -11.88
CA ALA A 345 18.69 -9.98 -10.93
C ALA A 345 18.06 -11.05 -10.02
N GLN A 346 16.84 -10.83 -9.53
CA GLN A 346 16.13 -11.83 -8.72
C GLN A 346 15.80 -13.09 -9.51
N ARG A 347 15.39 -12.96 -10.78
CA ARG A 347 15.16 -14.10 -11.68
C ARG A 347 16.44 -14.91 -11.89
N LYS A 348 17.53 -14.24 -12.27
CA LYS A 348 18.84 -14.89 -12.45
C LYS A 348 19.36 -15.54 -11.17
N ALA A 349 19.17 -14.89 -10.02
CA ALA A 349 19.57 -15.47 -8.74
C ALA A 349 18.76 -16.73 -8.40
N PHE A 350 17.46 -16.74 -8.70
CA PHE A 350 16.62 -17.93 -8.56
C PHE A 350 17.06 -19.08 -9.47
N GLU A 351 17.37 -18.81 -10.74
CA GLU A 351 17.89 -19.81 -11.68
C GLU A 351 19.23 -20.40 -11.21
N ASN A 352 20.16 -19.54 -10.78
CA ASN A 352 21.42 -19.97 -10.17
C ASN A 352 21.18 -20.83 -8.92
N ALA A 353 20.23 -20.45 -8.06
CA ALA A 353 19.89 -21.19 -6.85
C ALA A 353 19.32 -22.59 -7.15
N ILE A 354 18.42 -22.72 -8.13
CA ILE A 354 17.92 -24.03 -8.59
C ILE A 354 19.06 -24.93 -9.06
N ASN A 355 20.08 -24.35 -9.69
CA ASN A 355 21.27 -25.05 -10.16
C ASN A 355 22.36 -25.21 -9.07
N MET A 356 22.04 -24.93 -7.81
CA MET A 356 22.94 -24.99 -6.65
C MET A 356 24.17 -24.05 -6.76
N GLN A 357 24.11 -23.04 -7.62
CA GLN A 357 25.13 -22.00 -7.80
C GLN A 357 24.91 -20.85 -6.80
N TRP A 358 24.99 -21.17 -5.51
CA TRP A 358 24.64 -20.26 -4.42
C TRP A 358 25.47 -18.97 -4.42
N SER A 359 26.77 -19.08 -4.72
CA SER A 359 27.68 -17.92 -4.77
C SER A 359 27.26 -16.93 -5.85
N ASP A 360 26.89 -17.44 -7.03
CA ASP A 360 26.45 -16.62 -8.15
C ASP A 360 25.08 -16.01 -7.90
N ALA A 361 24.16 -16.75 -7.25
CA ALA A 361 22.88 -16.22 -6.80
C ALA A 361 23.06 -15.03 -5.83
N ALA A 362 23.87 -15.19 -4.79
CA ALA A 362 24.15 -14.13 -3.82
C ALA A 362 24.85 -12.92 -4.46
N ASN A 363 25.83 -13.14 -5.34
CA ASN A 363 26.55 -12.07 -6.04
C ASN A 363 25.67 -11.30 -7.02
N THR A 364 24.72 -11.98 -7.68
CA THR A 364 23.74 -11.35 -8.56
C THR A 364 22.88 -10.34 -7.80
N ILE A 365 22.34 -10.74 -6.64
CA ILE A 365 21.57 -9.82 -5.78
C ILE A 365 22.45 -8.69 -5.24
N LYS A 366 23.68 -8.99 -4.84
CA LYS A 366 24.64 -7.97 -4.36
C LYS A 366 24.84 -6.85 -5.39
N SER A 367 24.94 -7.20 -6.68
CA SER A 367 25.20 -6.23 -7.75
C SER A 367 24.12 -5.13 -7.85
N VAL A 368 22.84 -5.48 -7.68
CA VAL A 368 21.73 -4.52 -7.69
C VAL A 368 21.54 -3.84 -6.34
N LYS A 369 21.77 -4.58 -5.25
CA LYS A 369 21.73 -4.05 -3.88
C LYS A 369 22.72 -2.89 -3.68
N ASP A 370 23.95 -3.03 -4.20
CA ASP A 370 24.99 -2.02 -3.98
C ASP A 370 24.65 -0.70 -4.72
N LYS A 371 23.95 -0.77 -5.86
CA LYS A 371 23.44 0.40 -6.62
C LYS A 371 22.18 1.04 -6.02
N GLU A 372 21.39 0.29 -5.25
CA GLU A 372 20.11 0.78 -4.69
C GLU A 372 20.34 1.93 -3.70
N LYS A 373 19.54 2.98 -3.86
CA LYS A 373 19.61 4.23 -3.08
C LYS A 373 18.60 4.25 -1.95
N ASP A 374 17.41 3.69 -2.17
CA ASP A 374 16.38 3.62 -1.13
C ASP A 374 16.81 2.66 -0.02
N LYS A 375 16.87 3.16 1.22
CA LYS A 375 17.36 2.39 2.38
C LYS A 375 16.48 1.17 2.66
N LYS A 376 15.17 1.31 2.55
CA LYS A 376 14.21 0.22 2.84
C LYS A 376 14.35 -0.91 1.81
N THR A 377 14.31 -0.57 0.52
CA THR A 377 14.52 -1.51 -0.60
C THR A 377 15.90 -2.15 -0.53
N LYS A 378 16.96 -1.37 -0.26
CA LYS A 378 18.32 -1.90 -0.08
C LYS A 378 18.40 -2.91 1.07
N GLY A 379 17.74 -2.63 2.19
CA GLY A 379 17.63 -3.56 3.32
C GLY A 379 16.92 -4.87 2.96
N TYR A 380 15.86 -4.82 2.15
CA TYR A 380 15.20 -6.02 1.64
C TYR A 380 16.13 -6.84 0.71
N LEU A 381 16.88 -6.18 -0.18
CA LEU A 381 17.88 -6.85 -1.02
C LEU A 381 19.02 -7.47 -0.20
N TYR A 382 19.40 -6.88 0.93
CA TYR A 382 20.31 -7.51 1.90
C TYR A 382 19.73 -8.82 2.46
N GLN A 383 18.42 -8.87 2.77
CA GLN A 383 17.78 -10.10 3.25
C GLN A 383 17.83 -11.21 2.19
N ILE A 384 17.52 -10.90 0.94
CA ILE A 384 17.59 -11.89 -0.16
C ILE A 384 19.05 -12.35 -0.36
N GLN A 385 20.02 -11.44 -0.33
CA GLN A 385 21.42 -11.81 -0.42
C GLN A 385 21.84 -12.74 0.73
N ALA A 386 21.43 -12.42 1.96
CA ALA A 386 21.72 -13.22 3.15
C ALA A 386 21.16 -14.64 3.00
N GLU A 387 19.90 -14.78 2.58
CA GLU A 387 19.25 -16.07 2.35
C GLU A 387 20.07 -17.02 1.44
N TYR A 388 20.56 -16.53 0.30
CA TYR A 388 21.43 -17.32 -0.58
C TYR A 388 22.82 -17.55 0.04
N THR A 389 23.35 -16.56 0.76
CA THR A 389 24.64 -16.67 1.45
C THR A 389 24.61 -17.74 2.54
N ASN A 390 23.47 -17.95 3.21
CA ASN A 390 23.30 -18.94 4.27
C ASN A 390 23.61 -20.37 3.84
N LYS A 391 23.45 -20.67 2.54
CA LYS A 391 23.78 -21.97 1.95
C LYS A 391 25.29 -22.23 1.84
N ILE A 392 26.09 -21.17 1.90
CA ILE A 392 27.55 -21.21 1.75
C ILE A 392 28.20 -20.99 3.12
N ASP A 393 27.80 -19.91 3.78
CA ASP A 393 28.37 -19.44 5.04
C ASP A 393 27.26 -18.81 5.91
N PRO A 394 26.71 -19.59 6.86
CA PRO A 394 25.71 -19.09 7.80
C PRO A 394 26.18 -17.92 8.65
N ALA A 395 27.47 -17.83 8.98
CA ALA A 395 28.00 -16.72 9.79
C ALA A 395 27.99 -15.43 8.98
N LEU A 396 28.53 -15.46 7.76
CA LEU A 396 28.50 -14.33 6.84
C LEU A 396 27.06 -13.92 6.51
N SER A 397 26.14 -14.87 6.34
CA SER A 397 24.72 -14.61 6.15
C SER A 397 24.12 -13.72 7.24
N GLN A 398 24.44 -14.02 8.51
CA GLN A 398 23.97 -13.22 9.65
C GLN A 398 24.60 -11.82 9.67
N GLU A 399 25.86 -11.68 9.25
CA GLU A 399 26.51 -10.36 9.10
C GLU A 399 25.85 -9.51 8.01
N VAL A 400 25.57 -10.11 6.84
CA VAL A 400 24.88 -9.48 5.72
C VAL A 400 23.47 -9.04 6.15
N LEU A 401 22.72 -9.91 6.85
CA LEU A 401 21.39 -9.57 7.36
C LEU A 401 21.45 -8.44 8.39
N LYS A 402 22.43 -8.46 9.30
CA LYS A 402 22.64 -7.39 10.29
C LYS A 402 22.93 -6.05 9.64
N ALA A 403 23.71 -6.02 8.55
CA ALA A 403 23.93 -4.80 7.77
C ALA A 403 22.63 -4.30 7.12
N GLY A 404 21.80 -5.20 6.57
CA GLY A 404 20.49 -4.86 6.03
C GLY A 404 19.53 -4.29 7.07
N LYS A 405 19.47 -4.91 8.26
CA LYS A 405 18.52 -4.55 9.30
C LYS A 405 18.82 -3.18 9.94
N LYS A 406 20.08 -2.73 9.91
CA LYS A 406 20.46 -1.33 10.24
C LYS A 406 19.87 -0.30 9.27
N LEU A 407 19.65 -0.67 8.02
CA LEU A 407 19.05 0.20 6.99
C LEU A 407 17.53 0.12 6.98
N ASN A 408 17.01 -1.07 7.29
CA ASN A 408 15.59 -1.37 7.26
C ASN A 408 15.20 -2.25 8.44
N ALA A 409 14.62 -1.65 9.46
CA ALA A 409 14.23 -2.38 10.65
C ALA A 409 13.02 -3.32 10.44
N ALA A 410 12.33 -3.25 9.30
CA ALA A 410 11.18 -4.11 9.00
C ALA A 410 11.55 -5.52 8.50
N ILE A 411 12.82 -5.75 8.11
CA ILE A 411 13.30 -7.07 7.64
C ILE A 411 13.52 -8.04 8.82
N LEU A 412 13.84 -9.30 8.53
CA LEU A 412 14.14 -10.33 9.55
C LEU A 412 15.28 -9.89 10.49
N SER A 413 15.13 -10.16 11.79
CA SER A 413 16.17 -9.92 12.79
C SER A 413 17.23 -11.04 12.75
N PRO A 414 18.54 -10.73 12.81
CA PRO A 414 19.59 -11.74 12.94
C PRO A 414 19.41 -12.60 14.20
N ILE A 415 19.97 -13.81 14.22
CA ILE A 415 19.87 -14.76 15.37
C ILE A 415 20.39 -14.13 16.67
N ALA A 416 21.48 -13.38 16.61
CA ALA A 416 22.05 -12.68 17.77
C ALA A 416 21.21 -11.46 18.21
N GLY A 417 20.11 -11.15 17.52
CA GLY A 417 19.32 -9.95 17.71
C GLY A 417 20.03 -8.68 17.23
N ILE A 418 19.38 -7.54 17.48
CA ILE A 418 19.97 -6.21 17.33
C ILE A 418 19.94 -5.50 18.66
N GLN A 419 21.07 -4.87 19.02
CA GLN A 419 21.09 -3.94 20.14
C GLN A 419 20.24 -2.73 19.79
N TYR A 420 19.22 -2.49 20.60
CA TYR A 420 18.37 -1.32 20.50
C TYR A 420 19.21 -0.03 20.55
N GLN A 421 18.93 0.89 19.63
CA GLN A 421 19.54 2.22 19.62
C GLN A 421 18.56 3.23 20.17
N ARG A 422 18.99 3.97 21.20
CA ARG A 422 18.15 4.98 21.85
C ARG A 422 17.82 6.09 20.88
N THR A 423 16.53 6.40 20.78
CA THR A 423 15.99 7.54 20.08
C THR A 423 16.06 8.76 21.00
N ILE A 424 16.62 9.87 20.53
CA ILE A 424 16.69 11.12 21.30
C ILE A 424 16.09 12.22 20.46
N ASN A 425 15.21 13.03 21.06
CA ASN A 425 14.69 14.23 20.43
C ASN A 425 15.32 15.48 21.06
N THR A 426 16.09 16.23 20.25
CA THR A 426 16.74 17.48 20.65
C THR A 426 16.27 18.68 19.82
N ILE A 427 15.40 18.47 18.84
CA ILE A 427 14.97 19.52 17.91
C ILE A 427 13.61 20.05 18.39
N PRO A 428 13.42 21.38 18.50
CA PRO A 428 12.12 21.95 18.80
C PRO A 428 11.06 21.50 17.80
N GLN A 429 9.88 21.12 18.29
CA GLN A 429 8.81 20.50 17.49
C GLN A 429 8.52 21.24 16.18
N ALA A 430 8.23 22.55 16.23
CA ALA A 430 7.92 23.34 15.04
C ALA A 430 9.10 23.46 14.05
N GLN A 431 10.34 23.46 14.56
CA GLN A 431 11.53 23.46 13.72
C GLN A 431 11.68 22.12 12.99
N ALA A 432 11.42 21.01 13.68
CA ALA A 432 11.43 19.68 13.08
C ALA A 432 10.37 19.55 11.98
N ILE A 433 9.15 20.05 12.22
CA ILE A 433 8.08 20.08 11.20
C ILE A 433 8.54 20.87 9.97
N SER A 434 9.04 22.10 10.16
CA SER A 434 9.53 22.96 9.07
C SER A 434 10.62 22.27 8.24
N THR A 435 11.63 21.69 8.90
CA THR A 435 12.71 20.96 8.22
C THR A 435 12.23 19.72 7.46
N ASN A 436 11.27 18.97 8.02
CA ASN A 436 10.70 17.81 7.34
C ASN A 436 9.92 18.22 6.08
N LEU A 437 9.13 19.30 6.15
CA LEU A 437 8.38 19.81 5.00
C LEU A 437 9.32 20.31 3.88
N ASP A 438 10.41 21.00 4.24
CA ASP A 438 11.43 21.44 3.28
C ASP A 438 12.15 20.26 2.59
N ALA A 439 12.36 19.16 3.31
CA ALA A 439 13.04 17.98 2.78
C ALA A 439 12.17 17.20 1.78
N GLU A 440 10.87 17.07 2.05
CA GLU A 440 9.92 16.33 1.22
C GLU A 440 9.55 17.08 -0.08
N LYS A 441 9.65 18.42 -0.10
CA LYS A 441 9.35 19.29 -1.28
C LYS A 441 7.97 19.03 -1.90
N LEU A 442 6.98 18.68 -1.09
CA LEU A 442 5.62 18.41 -1.57
C LEU A 442 4.87 19.70 -1.88
N GLY A 443 4.03 19.67 -2.92
CA GLY A 443 3.05 20.73 -3.16
C GLY A 443 1.99 20.78 -2.04
N LEU A 444 1.29 21.90 -1.90
CA LEU A 444 0.28 22.09 -0.84
C LEU A 444 -0.81 21.01 -0.86
N ASN A 445 -1.34 20.66 -2.03
CA ASN A 445 -2.34 19.59 -2.16
C ASN A 445 -1.75 18.20 -1.92
N GLU A 446 -0.53 17.94 -2.37
CA GLU A 446 0.16 16.66 -2.17
C GLU A 446 0.41 16.39 -0.69
N LEU A 447 0.75 17.42 0.10
CA LEU A 447 0.91 17.30 1.54
C LEU A 447 -0.40 16.88 2.22
N LEU A 448 -1.54 17.47 1.83
CA LEU A 448 -2.83 17.11 2.41
C LEU A 448 -3.25 15.69 2.04
N VAL A 449 -3.05 15.30 0.77
CA VAL A 449 -3.27 13.93 0.31
C VAL A 449 -2.40 12.93 1.09
N TYR A 450 -1.13 13.26 1.32
CA TYR A 450 -0.23 12.43 2.11
C TYR A 450 -0.72 12.25 3.55
N VAL A 451 -1.10 13.35 4.20
CA VAL A 451 -1.67 13.31 5.56
C VAL A 451 -2.94 12.46 5.61
N ASP A 452 -3.84 12.61 4.62
CA ASP A 452 -5.05 11.80 4.51
C ASP A 452 -4.74 10.31 4.31
N GLY A 453 -3.74 9.97 3.49
CA GLY A 453 -3.27 8.60 3.29
C GLY A 453 -2.78 7.95 4.59
N ILE A 454 -2.05 8.69 5.43
CA ILE A 454 -1.64 8.20 6.77
C ILE A 454 -2.86 8.06 7.68
N LEU A 455 -3.71 9.08 7.73
CA LEU A 455 -4.90 9.13 8.59
C LEU A 455 -5.94 8.05 8.25
N ALA A 456 -5.98 7.57 7.00
CA ALA A 456 -6.84 6.48 6.57
C ALA A 456 -6.57 5.19 7.35
N ASN A 457 -5.31 4.96 7.75
CA ASN A 457 -4.88 3.78 8.50
C ASN A 457 -4.95 3.98 10.03
N LEU A 458 -5.10 5.21 10.51
CA LEU A 458 -5.15 5.55 11.92
C LEU A 458 -6.59 5.50 12.49
N CYS A 459 -7.28 4.37 12.38
CA CYS A 459 -8.63 4.17 12.92
C CYS A 459 -8.77 2.84 13.68
N MET A 460 -9.78 2.73 14.55
CA MET A 460 -10.07 1.46 15.22
C MET A 460 -10.53 0.41 14.21
N GLY A 461 -10.06 -0.83 14.35
CA GLY A 461 -10.30 -1.91 13.40
C GLY A 461 -9.33 -1.97 12.22
N SER A 462 -8.39 -1.02 12.08
CA SER A 462 -7.25 -1.16 11.16
C SER A 462 -6.35 -2.32 11.58
N GLU A 463 -5.75 -2.98 10.58
CA GLU A 463 -4.69 -3.98 10.78
C GLU A 463 -3.56 -3.37 11.61
N TYR A 464 -3.14 -4.07 12.67
CA TYR A 464 -2.21 -3.55 13.67
C TYR A 464 -0.93 -2.97 13.05
N GLU A 465 -0.34 -3.66 12.06
CA GLU A 465 0.90 -3.24 11.41
C GLU A 465 0.73 -1.92 10.65
N LYS A 466 -0.40 -1.74 9.94
CA LYS A 466 -0.71 -0.50 9.25
C LYS A 466 -0.96 0.64 10.23
N PHE A 467 -1.65 0.35 11.33
CA PHE A 467 -1.95 1.34 12.36
C PHE A 467 -0.69 1.84 13.07
N GLU A 468 0.19 0.93 13.51
CA GLU A 468 1.44 1.29 14.20
C GLU A 468 2.40 2.08 13.31
N GLU A 469 2.50 1.72 12.02
CA GLU A 469 3.26 2.48 11.04
C GLU A 469 2.65 3.88 10.85
N ALA A 470 1.34 3.97 10.67
CA ALA A 470 0.64 5.26 10.54
C ALA A 470 0.85 6.12 11.79
N LEU A 471 0.79 5.54 12.99
CA LEU A 471 1.05 6.24 14.24
C LEU A 471 2.49 6.77 14.29
N SER A 472 3.48 5.97 13.89
CA SER A 472 4.88 6.41 13.81
C SER A 472 5.07 7.56 12.80
N GLN A 473 4.42 7.48 11.64
CA GLN A 473 4.45 8.52 10.61
C GLN A 473 3.80 9.82 11.12
N ILE A 474 2.64 9.72 11.81
CA ILE A 474 1.98 10.88 12.42
C ILE A 474 2.89 11.57 13.45
N GLY A 475 3.52 10.82 14.35
CA GLY A 475 4.45 11.40 15.30
C GLY A 475 5.64 12.09 14.62
N THR A 476 6.15 11.51 13.54
CA THR A 476 7.25 12.07 12.73
C THR A 476 6.86 13.37 12.04
N ILE A 477 5.70 13.41 11.38
CA ILE A 477 5.23 14.64 10.70
C ILE A 477 4.88 15.73 11.71
N LEU A 478 4.47 15.37 12.92
CA LEU A 478 4.29 16.30 14.06
C LEU A 478 5.61 16.80 14.66
N GLY A 479 6.76 16.43 14.10
CA GLY A 479 8.08 16.91 14.54
C GLY A 479 8.64 16.17 15.75
N PHE A 480 8.13 14.98 16.06
CA PHE A 480 8.72 14.10 17.07
C PHE A 480 9.65 13.07 16.43
N VAL A 481 10.50 12.45 17.25
CA VAL A 481 11.31 11.32 16.80
C VAL A 481 10.63 10.03 17.26
N CYS A 482 10.16 9.24 16.31
CA CYS A 482 9.39 8.02 16.55
C CYS A 482 10.19 6.78 16.17
N SER A 483 9.99 5.70 16.93
CA SER A 483 10.51 4.37 16.65
C SER A 483 9.43 3.32 16.93
N ARG A 484 9.63 2.11 16.41
CA ARG A 484 8.78 0.94 16.67
C ARG A 484 9.65 -0.19 17.25
N PRO A 485 10.05 -0.12 18.54
CA PRO A 485 11.03 -1.02 19.12
C PRO A 485 10.69 -2.51 18.98
N ASP A 486 9.42 -2.89 19.16
CA ASP A 486 8.97 -4.27 18.94
C ASP A 486 9.37 -4.77 17.54
N LYS A 487 9.01 -4.00 16.50
CA LYS A 487 9.36 -4.29 15.11
C LYS A 487 10.87 -4.26 14.85
N GLU A 488 11.56 -3.27 15.40
CA GLU A 488 12.97 -3.00 15.15
C GLU A 488 13.90 -4.06 15.76
N THR A 489 13.51 -4.60 16.92
CA THR A 489 14.31 -5.57 17.67
C THR A 489 13.83 -7.02 17.47
N GLY A 490 12.63 -7.23 16.92
CA GLY A 490 12.08 -8.54 16.64
C GLY A 490 11.26 -9.13 17.78
N GLY A 491 10.35 -8.33 18.36
CA GLY A 491 9.43 -8.74 19.42
C GLY A 491 9.77 -8.21 20.82
N TYR A 492 10.63 -7.19 20.94
CA TYR A 492 11.10 -6.69 22.24
C TYR A 492 10.99 -5.17 22.40
N GLY A 493 9.98 -4.73 23.16
CA GLY A 493 9.74 -3.32 23.49
C GLY A 493 8.31 -2.91 23.12
N PRO A 494 7.97 -1.62 23.18
CA PRO A 494 6.65 -1.14 22.79
C PRO A 494 6.39 -1.22 21.28
N ASP A 495 5.11 -1.30 20.92
CA ASP A 495 4.62 -1.14 19.55
C ASP A 495 5.11 0.18 18.93
N ASN A 496 4.96 1.29 19.68
CA ASN A 496 5.47 2.60 19.30
C ASN A 496 6.14 3.33 20.48
N LEU A 497 7.27 3.99 20.21
CA LEU A 497 7.94 4.90 21.15
C LEU A 497 8.10 6.27 20.52
N TRP A 498 7.53 7.30 21.14
CA TRP A 498 7.69 8.69 20.69
C TRP A 498 8.58 9.47 21.65
N ALA A 499 9.71 9.99 21.18
CA ALA A 499 10.50 10.97 21.90
C ALA A 499 9.92 12.37 21.66
N ILE A 500 9.13 12.86 22.61
CA ILE A 500 8.36 14.12 22.48
C ILE A 500 9.12 15.36 22.96
N ASP A 501 10.19 15.16 23.74
CA ASP A 501 11.09 16.20 24.23
C ASP A 501 12.41 15.57 24.69
N THR A 502 13.36 16.42 25.10
CA THR A 502 14.55 15.96 25.81
C THR A 502 14.15 15.26 27.10
N GLY A 503 14.37 13.94 27.16
CA GLY A 503 14.07 13.14 28.34
C GLY A 503 12.62 12.76 28.55
N LYS A 504 11.70 13.07 27.62
CA LYS A 504 10.27 12.72 27.75
C LYS A 504 9.79 11.87 26.58
N TYR A 505 9.11 10.78 26.91
CA TYR A 505 8.70 9.77 25.94
C TYR A 505 7.25 9.34 26.12
N LEU A 506 6.62 8.88 25.05
CA LEU A 506 5.37 8.14 25.08
C LEU A 506 5.68 6.69 24.75
N VAL A 507 5.30 5.77 25.65
CA VAL A 507 5.39 4.32 25.45
C VAL A 507 3.99 3.86 25.12
N ILE A 508 3.79 3.38 23.89
CA ILE A 508 2.44 3.18 23.33
C ILE A 508 2.26 1.72 22.95
N GLU A 509 1.15 1.14 23.40
CA GLU A 509 0.64 -0.17 22.99
C GLU A 509 -0.67 0.00 22.22
N CYS A 510 -0.76 -0.65 21.05
CA CYS A 510 -1.86 -0.54 20.12
C CYS A 510 -2.71 -1.81 20.15
N LYS A 511 -3.97 -1.71 20.60
CA LYS A 511 -4.94 -2.82 20.62
C LYS A 511 -6.14 -2.47 19.75
N THR A 512 -5.87 -2.09 18.50
CA THR A 512 -6.85 -1.54 17.55
C THR A 512 -7.81 -2.58 16.99
N GLU A 513 -7.41 -3.85 16.96
CA GLU A 513 -8.24 -4.98 16.52
C GLU A 513 -9.04 -5.61 17.68
N ALA A 514 -8.95 -5.06 18.89
CA ALA A 514 -9.65 -5.60 20.05
C ALA A 514 -11.17 -5.44 19.89
N THR A 515 -11.91 -6.55 20.03
CA THR A 515 -13.38 -6.57 20.03
C THR A 515 -13.97 -6.57 21.45
N THR A 516 -13.12 -6.46 22.45
CA THR A 516 -13.47 -6.60 23.87
C THR A 516 -13.94 -5.29 24.47
N GLN A 517 -14.98 -5.37 25.31
CA GLN A 517 -15.57 -4.19 25.97
C GLN A 517 -14.71 -3.64 27.12
N THR A 518 -13.68 -4.38 27.55
CA THR A 518 -12.73 -4.00 28.60
C THR A 518 -11.28 -4.19 28.16
N ILE A 519 -10.36 -3.43 28.76
CA ILE A 519 -8.92 -3.63 28.65
C ILE A 519 -8.55 -4.82 29.53
N LYS A 520 -8.18 -5.94 28.89
CA LYS A 520 -7.85 -7.21 29.56
C LYS A 520 -6.54 -7.12 30.33
N LYS A 521 -6.39 -8.01 31.32
CA LYS A 521 -5.15 -8.20 32.09
C LYS A 521 -3.93 -8.37 31.20
N ASP A 522 -4.03 -9.15 30.13
CA ASP A 522 -2.91 -9.40 29.22
C ASP A 522 -2.45 -8.12 28.51
N TYR A 523 -3.37 -7.22 28.15
CA TYR A 523 -3.02 -5.93 27.54
C TYR A 523 -2.32 -5.00 28.54
N CYS A 524 -2.80 -4.94 29.79
CA CYS A 524 -2.11 -4.20 30.85
C CYS A 524 -0.70 -4.76 31.10
N ASN A 525 -0.55 -6.08 31.12
CA ASN A 525 0.76 -6.72 31.31
C ASN A 525 1.73 -6.40 30.16
N GLN A 526 1.24 -6.37 28.91
CA GLN A 526 2.04 -5.95 27.74
C GLN A 526 2.55 -4.53 27.92
N LEU A 527 1.67 -3.57 28.24
CA LEU A 527 2.08 -2.17 28.46
C LEU A 527 3.06 -2.01 29.63
N SER A 528 2.82 -2.70 30.75
CA SER A 528 3.76 -2.72 31.88
C SER A 528 5.12 -3.31 31.49
N GLY A 529 5.14 -4.35 30.66
CA GLY A 529 6.36 -4.89 30.06
C GLY A 529 7.11 -3.85 29.25
N SER A 530 6.41 -3.12 28.39
CA SER A 530 6.98 -2.05 27.56
C SER A 530 7.51 -0.86 28.38
N VAL A 531 6.88 -0.54 29.51
CA VAL A 531 7.39 0.45 30.47
C VAL A 531 8.67 -0.04 31.16
N ASN A 532 8.73 -1.31 31.55
CA ASN A 532 9.94 -1.88 32.15
C ASN A 532 11.08 -1.91 31.15
N TRP A 533 10.81 -2.33 29.92
CA TRP A 533 11.74 -2.24 28.81
C TRP A 533 12.27 -0.81 28.63
N PHE A 534 11.39 0.19 28.72
CA PHE A 534 11.80 1.59 28.62
C PHE A 534 12.74 1.97 29.77
N LYS A 535 12.42 1.62 31.02
CA LYS A 535 13.27 1.94 32.18
C LYS A 535 14.66 1.29 32.11
N GLU A 536 14.75 0.07 31.57
CA GLU A 536 16.03 -0.61 31.35
C GLU A 536 16.88 0.09 30.29
N ASN A 537 16.24 0.52 29.21
CA ASN A 537 16.92 1.13 28.07
C ASN A 537 17.15 2.63 28.22
N TYR A 538 16.31 3.35 28.97
CA TYR A 538 16.32 4.79 29.15
C TYR A 538 16.42 5.13 30.63
N VAL A 539 17.66 5.09 31.13
CA VAL A 539 17.97 5.38 32.55
C VAL A 539 17.64 6.83 32.89
N TYR A 540 17.38 7.11 34.18
CA TYR A 540 17.19 8.45 34.74
C TYR A 540 18.14 9.50 34.13
N PRO A 541 17.66 10.73 33.80
CA PRO A 541 16.36 11.33 34.15
C PRO A 541 15.26 11.17 33.10
N ASN A 542 15.34 10.17 32.21
CA ASN A 542 14.31 9.97 31.19
C ASN A 542 12.99 9.48 31.82
N GLU A 543 11.88 10.06 31.41
CA GLU A 543 10.52 9.75 31.88
C GLU A 543 9.63 9.33 30.70
N CYS A 544 8.69 8.42 30.96
CA CYS A 544 7.71 7.98 29.98
C CYS A 544 6.27 8.12 30.49
N VAL A 545 5.36 8.44 29.58
CA VAL A 545 3.91 8.30 29.79
C VAL A 545 3.43 7.02 29.10
N PRO A 546 2.90 6.03 29.85
CA PRO A 546 2.32 4.82 29.25
C PRO A 546 0.95 5.12 28.64
N ILE A 547 0.78 4.76 27.36
CA ILE A 547 -0.46 4.96 26.61
C ILE A 547 -0.96 3.63 26.05
N MET A 548 -2.23 3.34 26.29
CA MET A 548 -2.97 2.25 25.67
C MET A 548 -3.92 2.82 24.61
N ILE A 549 -3.82 2.37 23.36
CA ILE A 549 -4.83 2.65 22.33
C ILE A 549 -5.79 1.48 22.27
N HIS A 550 -7.04 1.68 22.70
CA HIS A 550 -8.03 0.61 22.81
C HIS A 550 -9.46 1.19 22.69
N PRO A 551 -10.44 0.47 22.11
CA PRO A 551 -11.82 0.98 21.94
C PRO A 551 -12.51 1.40 23.26
N SER A 552 -12.16 0.74 24.36
CA SER A 552 -12.68 1.01 25.71
C SER A 552 -11.60 1.57 26.64
N LYS A 553 -12.00 2.46 27.55
CA LYS A 553 -11.20 2.97 28.68
C LYS A 553 -11.41 2.18 29.99
N VAL A 554 -12.34 1.23 30.00
CA VAL A 554 -12.67 0.45 31.20
C VAL A 554 -11.71 -0.73 31.29
N VAL A 555 -11.03 -0.85 32.42
CA VAL A 555 -10.10 -1.94 32.73
C VAL A 555 -10.86 -3.08 33.39
N ASP A 556 -10.48 -4.30 33.03
CA ASP A 556 -11.03 -5.52 33.59
C ASP A 556 -10.76 -5.64 35.11
N GLU A 557 -11.69 -6.24 35.86
CA GLU A 557 -11.62 -6.36 37.32
C GLU A 557 -10.34 -7.05 37.80
N VAL A 558 -9.81 -8.02 37.02
CA VAL A 558 -8.58 -8.76 37.39
C VAL A 558 -7.30 -8.14 36.82
N ALA A 559 -7.39 -7.00 36.14
CA ALA A 559 -6.24 -6.32 35.56
C ALA A 559 -5.61 -5.31 36.52
N SER A 560 -4.30 -5.12 36.43
CA SER A 560 -3.52 -4.21 37.27
C SER A 560 -2.75 -3.23 36.39
N PRO A 561 -3.38 -2.14 35.93
CA PRO A 561 -2.74 -1.17 35.05
C PRO A 561 -1.73 -0.31 35.81
N ASP A 562 -0.75 0.25 35.09
CA ASP A 562 0.11 1.32 35.61
C ASP A 562 -0.77 2.52 36.03
N GLU A 563 -0.49 3.12 37.20
CA GLU A 563 -1.29 4.24 37.72
C GLU A 563 -1.27 5.47 36.80
N ASN A 564 -0.18 5.64 36.05
CA ASN A 564 -0.01 6.71 35.08
C ASN A 564 -0.50 6.33 33.68
N MET A 565 -1.08 5.13 33.51
CA MET A 565 -1.64 4.69 32.23
C MET A 565 -2.71 5.66 31.75
N ARG A 566 -2.56 6.07 30.49
CA ARG A 566 -3.51 6.87 29.75
C ARG A 566 -4.13 6.02 28.65
N VAL A 567 -5.39 6.27 28.30
CA VAL A 567 -6.09 5.54 27.24
C VAL A 567 -6.49 6.50 26.14
N MET A 568 -6.19 6.17 24.88
CA MET A 568 -6.76 6.83 23.71
C MET A 568 -7.89 5.93 23.17
N THR A 569 -9.14 6.31 23.41
CA THR A 569 -10.28 5.57 22.86
C THR A 569 -10.59 6.01 21.44
N GLU A 570 -11.56 5.35 20.79
CA GLU A 570 -12.03 5.72 19.46
C GLU A 570 -12.45 7.19 19.37
N LYS A 571 -13.06 7.72 20.44
CA LYS A 571 -13.48 9.12 20.52
C LYS A 571 -12.28 10.07 20.52
N GLU A 572 -11.28 9.81 21.36
CA GLU A 572 -10.09 10.66 21.43
C GLU A 572 -9.26 10.54 20.16
N LEU A 573 -9.14 9.33 19.60
CA LEU A 573 -8.46 9.09 18.33
C LEU A 573 -9.13 9.87 17.19
N THR A 574 -10.46 9.84 17.10
CA THR A 574 -11.22 10.62 16.09
C THR A 574 -10.97 12.12 16.25
N CYS A 575 -10.94 12.62 17.49
CA CYS A 575 -10.62 14.02 17.75
C CYS A 575 -9.17 14.37 17.37
N PHE A 576 -8.22 13.47 17.63
CA PHE A 576 -6.82 13.65 17.28
C PHE A 576 -6.63 13.73 15.76
N ARG A 577 -7.23 12.78 15.01
CA ARG A 577 -7.23 12.75 13.55
C ARG A 577 -7.76 14.06 12.95
N LYS A 578 -8.93 14.51 13.44
CA LYS A 578 -9.55 15.75 12.97
C LYS A 578 -8.62 16.95 13.18
N ASN A 579 -8.14 17.16 14.41
CA ASN A 579 -7.29 18.31 14.72
C ASN A 579 -5.96 18.29 13.98
N LEU A 580 -5.40 17.09 13.74
CA LEU A 580 -4.21 16.93 12.91
C LEU A 580 -4.48 17.33 11.45
N ARG A 581 -5.59 16.86 10.87
CA ARG A 581 -5.97 17.21 9.50
C ARG A 581 -6.24 18.71 9.35
N ASP A 582 -6.95 19.30 10.32
CA ASP A 582 -7.24 20.73 10.33
C ASP A 582 -5.95 21.56 10.49
N PHE A 583 -5.00 21.10 11.31
CA PHE A 583 -3.69 21.73 11.45
C PHE A 583 -2.94 21.84 10.12
N TYR A 584 -2.82 20.74 9.37
CA TYR A 584 -2.18 20.77 8.05
C TYR A 584 -3.00 21.54 7.03
N SER A 585 -4.32 21.45 7.05
CA SER A 585 -5.20 22.22 6.16
C SER A 585 -4.96 23.73 6.29
N THR A 586 -4.96 24.24 7.53
CA THR A 586 -4.70 25.66 7.80
C THR A 586 -3.25 26.05 7.53
N LEU A 587 -2.29 25.15 7.77
CA LEU A 587 -0.89 25.41 7.40
C LEU A 587 -0.74 25.56 5.87
N CYS A 588 -1.40 24.70 5.09
CA CYS A 588 -1.42 24.79 3.63
C CYS A 588 -2.09 26.06 3.12
N GLN A 589 -3.19 26.50 3.73
CA GLN A 589 -3.88 27.75 3.38
C GLN A 589 -3.01 28.99 3.61
N ASN A 590 -2.06 28.95 4.55
CA ASN A 590 -1.13 30.04 4.81
C ASN A 590 -0.05 30.19 3.71
N GLY A 591 0.13 29.20 2.85
CA GLY A 591 1.06 29.20 1.71
C GLY A 591 2.54 29.04 2.08
N ASN A 592 3.01 29.60 3.20
CA ASN A 592 4.38 29.41 3.70
C ASN A 592 4.45 28.24 4.69
N LEU A 593 4.78 27.05 4.16
CA LEU A 593 4.88 25.80 4.93
C LEU A 593 6.06 25.76 5.93
N SER A 594 7.08 26.60 5.73
CA SER A 594 8.33 26.54 6.51
C SER A 594 8.36 27.57 7.65
N ASP A 595 7.30 28.37 7.83
CA ASP A 595 7.21 29.38 8.89
C ASP A 595 7.06 28.74 10.28
N VAL A 596 8.17 28.66 11.00
CA VAL A 596 8.27 28.09 12.36
C VAL A 596 7.37 28.80 13.37
N ASN A 597 7.19 30.12 13.27
CA ASN A 597 6.33 30.87 14.19
C ASN A 597 4.87 30.51 13.96
N LYS A 598 4.46 30.43 12.69
CA LYS A 598 3.10 30.03 12.35
C LYS A 598 2.81 28.59 12.74
N ILE A 599 3.74 27.68 12.48
CA ILE A 599 3.63 26.28 12.91
C ILE A 599 3.41 26.20 14.42
N ASN A 600 4.21 26.94 15.22
CA ASN A 600 4.04 26.98 16.67
C ASN A 600 2.67 27.52 17.11
N GLU A 601 2.17 28.57 16.45
CA GLU A 601 0.83 29.12 16.70
C GLU A 601 -0.25 28.06 16.44
N LEU A 602 -0.21 27.41 15.27
CA LEU A 602 -1.18 26.39 14.87
C LEU A 602 -1.11 25.16 15.78
N LEU A 603 0.08 24.69 16.17
CA LEU A 603 0.23 23.60 17.15
C LEU A 603 -0.50 23.92 18.46
N ARG A 604 -0.50 25.18 18.90
CA ARG A 604 -1.16 25.64 20.12
C ARG A 604 -2.68 25.75 19.98
N ILE A 605 -3.16 26.15 18.80
CA ILE A 605 -4.59 26.25 18.45
C ILE A 605 -5.19 24.85 18.40
N TYR A 606 -4.58 23.95 17.62
CA TYR A 606 -5.06 22.59 17.41
C TYR A 606 -4.68 21.61 18.52
N LYS A 607 -4.01 22.07 19.59
CA LYS A 607 -3.65 21.24 20.76
C LYS A 607 -2.77 20.05 20.39
N LEU A 608 -1.76 20.26 19.53
CA LEU A 608 -0.84 19.24 19.02
C LEU A 608 0.59 19.35 19.60
N ARG A 609 0.80 20.21 20.60
CA ARG A 609 2.08 20.29 21.32
C ARG A 609 2.27 19.05 22.19
N LYS A 610 3.52 18.72 22.51
CA LYS A 610 3.92 17.60 23.40
C LYS A 610 3.00 17.41 24.63
N ASP A 611 2.71 18.48 25.37
CA ASP A 611 1.89 18.42 26.59
C ASP A 611 0.38 18.38 26.28
N ASP A 612 -0.03 18.96 25.15
CA ASP A 612 -1.43 18.96 24.74
C ASP A 612 -1.87 17.56 24.30
N ILE A 613 -1.00 16.78 23.64
CA ILE A 613 -1.36 15.47 23.09
C ILE A 613 -1.83 14.51 24.19
N VAL A 614 -1.04 14.37 25.25
CA VAL A 614 -1.40 13.51 26.39
C VAL A 614 -2.66 14.02 27.07
N ASN A 615 -2.79 15.33 27.29
CA ASN A 615 -3.91 15.87 28.04
C ASN A 615 -5.23 15.90 27.26
N ARG A 616 -5.17 16.09 25.93
CA ARG A 616 -6.35 16.28 25.07
C ARG A 616 -6.84 15.01 24.41
N TYR A 617 -5.92 14.14 23.97
CA TYR A 617 -6.24 12.96 23.17
C TYR A 617 -6.06 11.65 23.93
N THR A 618 -5.97 11.73 25.25
CA THR A 618 -6.07 10.54 26.10
C THR A 618 -6.94 10.85 27.31
N VAL A 619 -7.43 9.81 27.96
CA VAL A 619 -8.22 9.87 29.19
C VAL A 619 -7.58 8.97 30.27
N LYS A 620 -7.99 9.15 31.52
CA LYS A 620 -7.64 8.15 32.56
C LYS A 620 -8.46 6.88 32.29
N PHE A 621 -7.88 5.73 32.61
CA PHE A 621 -8.65 4.50 32.62
C PHE A 621 -9.69 4.52 33.76
N GLU A 622 -10.74 3.75 33.59
CA GLU A 622 -11.79 3.55 34.59
C GLU A 622 -11.73 2.10 35.08
N ARG A 623 -12.02 1.86 36.36
CA ARG A 623 -12.25 0.51 36.86
C ARG A 623 -13.74 0.23 36.78
N LYS A 624 -14.08 -0.99 36.40
CA LYS A 624 -15.45 -1.48 36.50
C LYS A 624 -15.78 -1.61 37.99
N ASP A 625 -16.82 -0.90 38.43
CA ASP A 625 -17.35 -0.97 39.81
C ASP A 625 -17.93 -2.35 40.11
#